data_AF-A0A847IG43-F1
#
_entry.id   AF-A0A847IG43-F1
#
_cell.length_a   1.000
_cell.length_b   1.000
_cell.length_c   1.000
_cell.angle_alpha   90.00
_cell.angle_beta   90.00
_cell.angle_gamma   90.00
#
_symmetry.space_group_name_H-M   'P 1'
#
loop_
_entity.id
_entity.type
_entity.pdbx_description
1 polymer ?
#
loop_
_entity_poly.entity_id
_entity_poly.type
_entity_poly.pdbx_seq_one_letter_code
_entity_poly.pdbx_strand_id
1 'polypeptide(L)'
;MGTIAAYVLLDDDTYERLTAEPGADADVAVDYGYDDGEDDGEDLDKLWDLLHVALTGTTSSDPIEGDPLSEAILGVREIDPDSGAEFVAVVSRDDVVRILTALRRVDIADVVRRLNPSAQVRQATYPEGIWEMSGIPGMIAESFALLLALYERAAAAGRHVGVSFE
;
A
#
# COMPACT_ATOMS: atom_id res chain seq x y z
N MET A 1 -8.30 -3.27 -18.42
CA MET A 1 -8.64 -3.50 -17.00
C MET A 1 -7.36 -3.99 -16.36
N GLY A 2 -6.90 -3.35 -15.30
CA GLY A 2 -5.62 -3.65 -14.67
C GLY A 2 -5.67 -3.28 -13.20
N THR A 3 -4.88 -3.98 -12.41
CA THR A 3 -4.89 -4.01 -10.94
C THR A 3 -4.48 -2.68 -10.34
N ILE A 4 -5.40 -2.06 -9.61
CA ILE A 4 -5.18 -0.88 -8.78
C ILE A 4 -4.88 -1.29 -7.34
N ALA A 5 -4.32 -0.39 -6.54
CA ALA A 5 -4.09 -0.63 -5.12
C ALA A 5 -4.79 0.42 -4.28
N ALA A 6 -5.66 -0.02 -3.38
CA ALA A 6 -6.33 0.83 -2.41
C ALA A 6 -5.94 0.45 -0.98
N TYR A 7 -5.94 1.45 -0.12
CA TYR A 7 -5.52 1.35 1.27
C TYR A 7 -6.56 2.02 2.15
N VAL A 8 -6.98 1.37 3.23
CA VAL A 8 -8.05 1.87 4.08
C VAL A 8 -7.69 1.74 5.56
N LEU A 9 -8.05 2.74 6.37
CA LEU A 9 -7.91 2.68 7.82
C LEU A 9 -8.94 1.70 8.40
N LEU A 10 -8.47 0.80 9.27
CA LEU A 10 -9.31 -0.20 9.91
C LEU A 10 -9.42 0.04 11.42
N ASP A 11 -10.62 -0.18 11.94
CA ASP A 11 -10.84 -0.30 13.37
C ASP A 11 -10.44 -1.69 13.91
N ASP A 12 -10.48 -1.80 15.24
CA ASP A 12 -10.03 -3.00 15.94
C ASP A 12 -10.92 -4.19 15.65
N ASP A 13 -12.24 -3.97 15.65
CA ASP A 13 -13.23 -5.02 15.38
C ASP A 13 -13.05 -5.58 13.95
N THR A 14 -12.82 -4.72 12.97
CA THR A 14 -12.58 -5.13 11.57
C THR A 14 -11.24 -5.84 11.42
N TYR A 15 -10.17 -5.31 12.01
CA TYR A 15 -8.87 -5.98 12.00
C TYR A 15 -8.93 -7.37 12.64
N GLU A 16 -9.58 -7.51 13.79
CA GLU A 16 -9.73 -8.80 14.49
C GLU A 16 -10.53 -9.82 13.66
N ARG A 17 -11.58 -9.37 12.96
CA ARG A 17 -12.37 -10.24 12.07
C ARG A 17 -11.57 -10.71 10.86
N LEU A 18 -10.84 -9.81 10.20
CA LEU A 18 -10.00 -10.14 9.04
C LEU A 18 -8.85 -11.09 9.42
N THR A 19 -8.35 -10.97 10.65
CA THR A 19 -7.21 -11.76 11.13
C THR A 19 -7.60 -13.00 11.95
N ALA A 20 -8.90 -13.29 12.04
CA ALA A 20 -9.42 -14.48 12.69
C ALA A 20 -9.03 -15.76 11.94
N GLU A 21 -8.97 -16.88 12.66
CA GLU A 21 -8.65 -18.18 12.07
C GLU A 21 -9.73 -18.63 11.05
N PRO A 22 -9.35 -19.34 9.97
CA PRO A 22 -10.28 -19.85 8.97
C PRO A 22 -11.40 -20.69 9.60
N GLY A 23 -12.66 -20.34 9.30
CA GLY A 23 -13.85 -21.01 9.84
C GLY A 23 -14.50 -20.34 11.06
N ALA A 24 -13.93 -19.25 11.57
CA ALA A 24 -14.73 -18.23 12.25
C ALA A 24 -15.68 -17.58 11.21
N ASP A 25 -16.88 -17.13 11.61
CA ASP A 25 -17.84 -16.43 10.74
C ASP A 25 -17.17 -15.15 10.17
N ALA A 26 -16.47 -15.30 9.05
CA ALA A 26 -15.67 -14.28 8.39
C ALA A 26 -16.42 -13.65 7.20
N ASP A 27 -17.76 -13.67 7.23
CA ASP A 27 -18.58 -12.79 6.38
C ASP A 27 -18.33 -11.34 6.83
N VAL A 28 -17.16 -10.81 6.50
CA VAL A 28 -16.78 -9.42 6.72
C VAL A 28 -17.26 -8.64 5.50
N ALA A 29 -18.56 -8.34 5.47
CA ALA A 29 -19.05 -7.23 4.68
C ALA A 29 -18.43 -5.95 5.27
N VAL A 30 -17.30 -5.51 4.70
CA VAL A 30 -16.72 -4.21 5.03
C VAL A 30 -17.52 -3.20 4.20
N ASP A 31 -18.44 -2.50 4.86
CA ASP A 31 -19.12 -1.36 4.27
C ASP A 31 -18.14 -0.19 4.29
N TYR A 32 -17.37 -0.02 3.22
CA TYR A 32 -16.58 1.18 3.02
C TYR A 32 -17.54 2.33 2.77
N GLY A 33 -17.88 3.00 3.86
CA GLY A 33 -18.23 4.40 3.75
C GLY A 33 -17.02 5.14 3.21
N TYR A 34 -16.91 5.28 1.88
CA TYR A 34 -16.52 6.57 1.30
C TYR A 34 -17.61 7.58 1.67
N ASP A 35 -17.92 7.73 2.97
CA ASP A 35 -18.89 8.70 3.44
C ASP A 35 -18.28 10.06 3.16
N ASP A 36 -19.11 10.96 2.66
CA ASP A 36 -18.78 12.19 1.92
C ASP A 36 -18.14 13.28 2.82
N GLY A 37 -17.28 12.89 3.77
CA GLY A 37 -16.70 13.75 4.79
C GLY A 37 -15.51 13.21 5.62
N GLU A 38 -15.21 11.90 5.65
CA GLU A 38 -13.99 11.36 6.30
C GLU A 38 -13.19 10.49 5.33
N ASP A 39 -12.00 10.98 4.97
CA ASP A 39 -11.10 10.51 3.92
C ASP A 39 -10.41 9.18 4.28
N ASP A 40 -11.11 8.13 4.71
CA ASP A 40 -10.52 6.98 5.40
C ASP A 40 -9.65 6.04 4.56
N GLY A 41 -9.41 6.35 3.27
CA GLY A 41 -8.52 5.57 2.42
C GLY A 41 -7.71 6.40 1.43
N GLU A 42 -6.79 5.74 0.72
CA GLU A 42 -6.04 6.29 -0.40
C GLU A 42 -6.00 5.24 -1.53
N ASP A 43 -6.11 5.70 -2.78
CA ASP A 43 -5.96 4.87 -3.98
C ASP A 43 -4.69 5.32 -4.73
N LEU A 44 -3.76 4.40 -4.95
CA LEU A 44 -2.53 4.65 -5.71
C LEU A 44 -2.68 4.35 -7.21
N ASP A 45 -3.88 4.05 -7.69
CA ASP A 45 -4.19 3.48 -9.00
C ASP A 45 -3.18 2.35 -9.28
N LYS A 46 -2.43 2.42 -10.38
CA LYS A 46 -1.45 1.40 -10.76
C LYS A 46 -0.01 1.77 -10.38
N LEU A 47 0.17 2.76 -9.52
CA LEU A 47 1.50 3.29 -9.15
C LEU A 47 2.18 2.49 -8.04
N TRP A 48 1.48 1.55 -7.41
CA TRP A 48 1.98 0.75 -6.29
C TRP A 48 3.28 0.01 -6.61
N ASP A 49 3.38 -0.63 -7.78
CA ASP A 49 4.58 -1.39 -8.16
C ASP A 49 5.75 -0.48 -8.57
N LEU A 50 5.44 0.64 -9.24
CA LEU A 50 6.43 1.68 -9.55
C LEU A 50 7.00 2.30 -8.27
N LEU A 51 6.14 2.58 -7.29
CA LEU A 51 6.55 3.08 -5.99
C LEU A 51 7.37 2.04 -5.23
N HIS A 52 6.98 0.75 -5.29
CA HIS A 52 7.73 -0.33 -4.67
C HIS A 52 9.16 -0.39 -5.22
N VAL A 53 9.33 -0.40 -6.54
CA VAL A 53 10.66 -0.36 -7.18
C VAL A 53 11.45 0.87 -6.77
N ALA A 54 10.79 2.04 -6.67
CA ALA A 54 11.47 3.26 -6.26
C ALA A 54 12.02 3.17 -4.82
N LEU A 55 11.27 2.57 -3.90
CA LEU A 55 11.64 2.50 -2.49
C LEU A 55 12.58 1.34 -2.15
N THR A 56 12.42 0.19 -2.81
CA THR A 56 13.11 -1.06 -2.46
C THR A 56 14.12 -1.53 -3.51
N GLY A 57 14.01 -1.03 -4.74
CA GLY A 57 14.83 -1.46 -5.88
C GLY A 57 14.36 -2.75 -6.56
N THR A 58 13.27 -3.37 -6.10
CA THR A 58 12.68 -4.57 -6.69
C THR A 58 11.18 -4.41 -6.91
N THR A 59 10.58 -5.26 -7.74
CA THR A 59 9.13 -5.23 -7.98
C THR A 59 8.39 -5.90 -6.82
N SER A 60 7.10 -5.60 -6.69
CA SER A 60 6.18 -6.24 -5.76
C SER A 60 6.07 -7.76 -5.91
N SER A 61 6.46 -8.31 -7.07
CA SER A 61 6.49 -9.77 -7.30
C SER A 61 7.63 -10.47 -6.57
N ASP A 62 8.60 -9.72 -6.04
CA ASP A 62 9.70 -10.21 -5.20
C ASP A 62 9.71 -9.41 -3.89
N PRO A 63 8.70 -9.60 -3.01
CA PRO A 63 8.53 -8.83 -1.78
C PRO A 63 9.69 -9.07 -0.81
N ILE A 64 10.06 -8.02 -0.07
CA ILE A 64 11.15 -8.10 0.92
C ILE A 64 10.52 -8.24 2.30
N GLU A 65 10.40 -9.48 2.79
CA GLU A 65 9.85 -9.78 4.11
C GLU A 65 10.58 -9.02 5.22
N GLY A 66 9.82 -8.32 6.08
CA GLY A 66 10.36 -7.53 7.18
C GLY A 66 10.90 -6.14 6.79
N ASP A 67 10.91 -5.78 5.50
CA ASP A 67 11.27 -4.43 5.06
C ASP A 67 10.07 -3.49 5.22
N PRO A 68 10.15 -2.44 6.07
CA PRO A 68 9.01 -1.57 6.31
C PRO A 68 8.53 -0.78 5.08
N LEU A 69 9.37 -0.58 4.06
CA LEU A 69 8.95 0.13 2.84
C LEU A 69 8.25 -0.80 1.85
N SER A 70 8.67 -2.06 1.79
CA SER A 70 7.94 -3.12 1.06
C SER A 70 6.56 -3.35 1.70
N GLU A 71 6.54 -3.55 3.01
CA GLU A 71 5.31 -3.78 3.79
C GLU A 71 4.36 -2.59 3.78
N ALA A 72 4.87 -1.36 3.60
CA ALA A 72 4.02 -0.18 3.45
C ALA A 72 3.05 -0.30 2.27
N ILE A 73 3.47 -0.98 1.21
CA ILE A 73 2.76 -1.11 -0.06
C ILE A 73 1.98 -2.43 -0.11
N LEU A 74 2.58 -3.52 0.36
CA LEU A 74 2.01 -4.87 0.19
C LEU A 74 1.24 -5.37 1.41
N GLY A 75 1.32 -4.66 2.53
CA GLY A 75 0.81 -5.11 3.82
C GLY A 75 1.81 -6.02 4.55
N VAL A 76 1.48 -6.36 5.81
CA VAL A 76 2.35 -7.16 6.69
C VAL A 76 1.82 -8.58 6.83
N ARG A 77 0.51 -8.72 7.07
CA ARG A 77 -0.14 -10.02 7.23
C ARG A 77 -1.11 -10.23 6.10
N GLU A 78 -0.87 -11.27 5.31
CA GLU A 78 -1.79 -11.70 4.25
C GLU A 78 -3.13 -12.15 4.83
N ILE A 79 -4.20 -11.82 4.12
CA ILE A 79 -5.56 -12.28 4.37
C ILE A 79 -5.83 -13.48 3.49
N ASP A 80 -6.59 -14.45 4.02
CA ASP A 80 -6.97 -15.64 3.26
C ASP A 80 -7.77 -15.24 2.00
N PRO A 81 -7.30 -15.56 0.78
CA PRO A 81 -8.00 -15.20 -0.45
C PRO A 81 -9.36 -15.90 -0.58
N ASP A 82 -9.59 -17.01 0.13
CA ASP A 82 -10.87 -17.73 0.14
C ASP A 82 -11.86 -17.15 1.18
N SER A 83 -11.45 -16.15 1.98
CA SER A 83 -12.32 -15.52 3.00
C SER A 83 -13.44 -14.67 2.43
N GLY A 84 -13.37 -14.30 1.14
CA GLY A 84 -14.29 -13.34 0.52
C GLY A 84 -14.06 -11.89 0.96
N ALA A 85 -12.98 -11.60 1.71
CA ALA A 85 -12.57 -10.25 2.03
C ALA A 85 -12.08 -9.49 0.79
N GLU A 86 -12.29 -8.18 0.80
CA GLU A 86 -11.78 -7.27 -0.25
C GLU A 86 -10.26 -7.05 -0.13
N PHE A 87 -9.72 -7.20 1.09
CA PHE A 87 -8.31 -7.04 1.36
C PHE A 87 -7.51 -8.30 1.08
N VAL A 88 -6.31 -8.10 0.56
CA VAL A 88 -5.30 -9.15 0.42
C VAL A 88 -4.35 -9.19 1.61
N ALA A 89 -4.22 -8.09 2.34
CA ALA A 89 -3.29 -7.97 3.46
C ALA A 89 -3.71 -6.86 4.43
N VAL A 90 -3.19 -6.92 5.66
CA VAL A 90 -3.38 -5.92 6.70
C VAL A 90 -2.07 -5.55 7.37
N VAL A 91 -2.05 -4.36 7.99
CA VAL A 91 -0.96 -3.81 8.77
C VAL A 91 -1.50 -3.45 10.15
N SER A 92 -0.94 -4.06 11.20
CA SER A 92 -1.34 -3.75 12.57
C SER A 92 -1.01 -2.30 12.95
N ARG A 93 -1.70 -1.71 13.92
CA ARG A 93 -1.37 -0.36 14.42
C ARG A 93 0.09 -0.22 14.90
N ASP A 94 0.67 -1.29 15.42
CA ASP A 94 2.08 -1.29 15.87
C ASP A 94 3.02 -1.26 14.67
N ASP A 95 2.69 -2.02 13.61
CA ASP A 95 3.41 -1.98 12.34
C ASP A 95 3.23 -0.65 11.60
N VAL A 96 2.06 -0.02 11.68
CA VAL A 96 1.82 1.35 11.16
C VAL A 96 2.85 2.32 11.73
N VAL A 97 3.13 2.28 13.05
CA VAL A 97 4.13 3.16 13.67
C VAL A 97 5.55 2.86 13.17
N ARG A 98 5.89 1.57 13.02
CA ARG A 98 7.18 1.11 12.50
C ARG A 98 7.39 1.55 11.05
N ILE A 99 6.39 1.34 10.20
CA ILE A 99 6.39 1.70 8.78
C ILE A 99 6.43 3.22 8.61
N LEU A 100 5.60 3.97 9.32
CA LEU A 100 5.61 5.43 9.27
C LEU A 100 6.98 6.00 9.64
N THR A 101 7.66 5.39 10.62
CA THR A 101 9.02 5.79 11.00
C THR A 101 10.01 5.59 9.85
N ALA A 102 9.87 4.54 9.06
CA ALA A 102 10.70 4.30 7.88
C ALA A 102 10.33 5.27 6.74
N LEU A 103 9.04 5.46 6.44
CA LEU A 103 8.57 6.39 5.41
C LEU A 103 9.07 7.81 5.66
N ARG A 104 8.99 8.31 6.90
CA ARG A 104 9.49 9.66 7.27
C ARG A 104 11.00 9.85 7.10
N ARG A 105 11.78 8.77 6.96
CA ARG A 105 13.23 8.83 6.72
C ARG A 105 13.57 8.84 5.23
N VAL A 106 12.60 8.59 4.36
CA VAL A 106 12.81 8.58 2.91
C VAL A 106 12.97 10.01 2.41
N ASP A 107 14.10 10.31 1.78
CA ASP A 107 14.27 11.48 0.94
C ASP A 107 13.74 11.15 -0.46
N ILE A 108 12.45 11.39 -0.69
CA ILE A 108 11.79 11.01 -1.93
C ILE A 108 12.38 11.73 -3.15
N ALA A 109 12.86 12.97 -2.97
CA ALA A 109 13.52 13.71 -4.03
C ALA A 109 14.84 13.04 -4.44
N ASP A 110 15.61 12.55 -3.46
CA ASP A 110 16.84 11.81 -3.71
C ASP A 110 16.55 10.43 -4.33
N VAL A 111 15.51 9.72 -3.88
CA VAL A 111 15.05 8.46 -4.48
C VAL A 111 14.74 8.64 -5.97
N VAL A 112 13.89 9.62 -6.30
CA VAL A 112 13.50 9.94 -7.68
C VAL A 112 14.73 10.30 -8.53
N ARG A 113 15.66 11.07 -7.96
CA ARG A 113 16.91 11.46 -8.64
C ARG A 113 17.82 10.26 -8.92
N ARG A 114 17.89 9.29 -8.01
CA ARG A 114 18.76 8.10 -8.12
C ARG A 114 18.16 7.01 -9.01
N LEU A 115 16.83 6.88 -9.02
CA LEU A 115 16.14 5.86 -9.80
C LEU A 115 16.48 5.95 -11.29
N ASN A 116 16.84 7.15 -11.79
CA ASN A 116 17.18 7.46 -13.18
C ASN A 116 16.32 6.62 -14.13
N PRO A 117 15.02 6.93 -14.20
CA PRO A 117 14.02 6.02 -14.72
C PRO A 117 14.48 5.62 -16.13
N SER A 118 14.74 4.33 -16.29
CA SER A 118 15.24 3.72 -17.51
C SER A 118 14.12 2.91 -18.17
N ALA A 119 14.32 2.50 -19.43
CA ALA A 119 13.36 1.64 -20.10
C ALA A 119 13.14 0.31 -19.35
N GLN A 120 14.14 -0.14 -18.58
CA GLN A 120 14.09 -1.33 -17.75
C GLN A 120 13.13 -1.17 -16.58
N VAL A 121 13.17 -0.04 -15.86
CA VAL A 121 12.20 0.24 -14.78
C VAL A 121 10.79 0.21 -15.34
N ARG A 122 10.54 0.88 -16.46
CA ARG A 122 9.23 0.89 -17.14
C ARG A 122 8.74 -0.51 -17.53
N GLN A 123 9.63 -1.40 -17.96
CA GLN A 123 9.27 -2.77 -18.35
C GLN A 123 9.12 -3.70 -17.16
N ALA A 124 9.82 -3.44 -16.06
CA ALA A 124 9.74 -4.25 -14.85
C ALA A 124 8.53 -3.90 -13.99
N THR A 125 8.03 -2.66 -14.05
CA THR A 125 6.91 -2.21 -13.23
C THR A 125 5.57 -2.46 -13.90
N TYR A 126 4.61 -3.02 -13.15
CA TYR A 126 3.22 -3.09 -13.53
C TYR A 126 2.60 -1.69 -13.67
N PRO A 127 1.71 -1.46 -14.66
CA PRO A 127 1.52 -2.26 -15.86
C PRO A 127 2.69 -2.02 -16.82
N GLU A 128 3.12 -3.08 -17.49
CA GLU A 128 4.33 -3.01 -18.31
C GLU A 128 4.17 -2.05 -19.51
N GLY A 129 5.18 -1.20 -19.72
CA GLY A 129 5.34 -0.47 -20.98
C GLY A 129 4.42 0.73 -21.21
N ILE A 130 3.54 1.08 -20.26
CA ILE A 130 2.59 2.19 -20.41
C ILE A 130 3.10 3.53 -19.86
N TRP A 131 4.19 3.53 -19.08
CA TRP A 131 4.66 4.73 -18.39
C TRP A 131 5.43 5.67 -19.30
N GLU A 132 5.15 6.97 -19.24
CA GLU A 132 5.96 8.00 -19.87
C GLU A 132 7.16 8.38 -19.00
N MET A 133 8.40 8.31 -19.53
CA MET A 133 9.62 8.45 -18.72
C MET A 133 9.69 9.77 -17.97
N SER A 134 9.22 10.85 -18.61
CA SER A 134 9.24 12.20 -18.04
C SER A 134 8.22 12.38 -16.91
N GLY A 135 7.18 11.53 -16.84
CA GLY A 135 6.14 11.57 -15.82
C GLY A 135 6.47 10.77 -14.57
N ILE A 136 7.28 9.71 -14.71
CA ILE A 136 7.65 8.79 -13.62
C ILE A 136 8.13 9.53 -12.34
N PRO A 137 9.03 10.54 -12.42
CA PRO A 137 9.45 11.30 -11.24
C PRO A 137 8.30 11.92 -10.43
N GLY A 138 7.33 12.53 -11.11
CA GLY A 138 6.18 13.16 -10.46
C GLY A 138 5.23 12.13 -9.89
N MET A 139 4.95 11.07 -10.65
CA MET A 139 4.07 9.97 -10.22
C MET A 139 4.58 9.30 -8.94
N ILE A 140 5.89 9.04 -8.83
CA ILE A 140 6.48 8.47 -7.61
C ILE A 140 6.36 9.43 -6.43
N ALA A 141 6.60 10.73 -6.64
CA ALA A 141 6.51 11.71 -5.58
C ALA A 141 5.07 11.89 -5.07
N GLU A 142 4.10 11.91 -5.97
CA GLU A 142 2.67 12.00 -5.66
C GLU A 142 2.18 10.75 -4.92
N SER A 143 2.47 9.56 -5.44
CA SER A 143 2.05 8.30 -4.79
C SER A 143 2.69 8.11 -3.42
N PHE A 144 3.97 8.48 -3.26
CA PHE A 144 4.62 8.48 -1.95
C PHE A 144 3.94 9.44 -0.97
N ALA A 145 3.53 10.63 -1.42
CA ALA A 145 2.88 11.61 -0.55
C ALA A 145 1.51 11.11 -0.06
N LEU A 146 0.72 10.49 -0.94
CA LEU A 146 -0.56 9.85 -0.57
C LEU A 146 -0.34 8.74 0.46
N LEU A 147 0.59 7.82 0.18
CA LEU A 147 0.90 6.72 1.09
C LEU A 147 1.38 7.23 2.45
N LEU A 148 2.27 8.23 2.48
CA LEU A 148 2.74 8.84 3.71
C LEU A 148 1.57 9.47 4.50
N ALA A 149 0.69 10.21 3.84
CA ALA A 149 -0.46 10.85 4.47
C ALA A 149 -1.40 9.81 5.09
N LEU A 150 -1.68 8.69 4.40
CA LEU A 150 -2.44 7.57 4.95
C LEU A 150 -1.83 7.06 6.25
N TYR A 151 -0.53 6.71 6.25
CA TYR A 151 0.13 6.17 7.44
C TYR A 151 0.20 7.18 8.57
N GLU A 152 0.28 8.49 8.28
CA GLU A 152 0.17 9.54 9.29
C GLU A 152 -1.23 9.60 9.92
N ARG A 153 -2.29 9.49 9.10
CA ARG A 153 -3.68 9.45 9.58
C ARG A 153 -3.94 8.19 10.41
N ALA A 154 -3.50 7.03 9.93
CA ALA A 154 -3.63 5.76 10.64
C ALA A 154 -2.93 5.81 12.01
N ALA A 155 -1.70 6.31 12.06
CA ALA A 155 -0.95 6.45 13.31
C ALA A 155 -1.61 7.46 14.27
N ALA A 156 -2.10 8.60 13.77
CA ALA A 156 -2.75 9.62 14.58
C ALA A 156 -4.07 9.13 15.20
N ALA A 157 -4.82 8.31 14.46
CA ALA A 157 -6.08 7.73 14.89
C ALA A 157 -5.92 6.41 15.65
N GLY A 158 -4.70 5.85 15.73
CA GLY A 158 -4.45 4.54 16.35
C GLY A 158 -5.11 3.37 15.61
N ARG A 159 -5.28 3.51 14.29
CA ARG A 159 -5.95 2.55 13.39
C ARG A 159 -4.95 1.59 12.76
N HIS A 160 -5.47 0.46 12.26
CA HIS A 160 -4.75 -0.47 11.39
C HIS A 160 -4.92 -0.03 9.93
N VAL A 161 -4.26 -0.70 8.99
CA VAL A 161 -4.44 -0.46 7.55
C VAL A 161 -4.79 -1.77 6.85
N GLY A 162 -5.79 -1.75 5.97
CA GLY A 162 -6.08 -2.82 5.02
C GLY A 162 -5.57 -2.45 3.62
N VAL A 163 -5.12 -3.44 2.86
CA VAL A 163 -4.57 -3.30 1.51
C VAL A 163 -5.36 -4.18 0.55
N SER A 164 -5.91 -3.61 -0.52
CA SER A 164 -6.58 -4.34 -1.61
C SER A 164 -5.85 -4.15 -2.93
N PHE A 165 -5.95 -5.15 -3.81
CA PHE A 165 -5.48 -5.09 -5.20
C PHE A 165 -6.59 -5.59 -6.13
N GLU A 166 -7.11 -4.73 -7.00
CA GLU A 166 -8.35 -5.00 -7.77
C GLU A 166 -8.35 -4.52 -9.23
#